data_AF-A0A4Q3UJF5-F1
#
_entry.id   AF-A0A4Q3UJF5-F1
#
_cell.length_a   1.000
_cell.length_b   1.000
_cell.length_c   1.000
_cell.angle_alpha   90.00
_cell.angle_beta   90.00
_cell.angle_gamma   90.00
#
_symmetry.space_group_name_H-M   'P 1'
#
loop_
_entity.id
_entity.type
_entity.pdbx_description
1 polymer ?
#
loop_
_entity_poly.entity_id
_entity_poly.type
_entity_poly.pdbx_seq_one_letter_code
_entity_poly.pdbx_strand_id
1 'polypeptide(L)'
;MRQRGLTLIELLLALVVSTIVIMAAGNAYVTGVGYGAKMNAGRDAAARQTIFETRLSELFSHAYIDVDAANTATYFLSGDAVMGSPAAGSNSSTDEGSLVFTVLGRRLPSTLVSSTDEDFETINEKFGPRAGVTEIQIGTTPVGTDPSGQPGLYLREQTPSDSDASQGGEESKLSADIETISFEYFDGTDWQTTWDTNSMGTRRLPSSVRVTYKFRDETEEHIAVFSVPASDVTPDNPVVQEAAT
;
A
#
# COMPACT_ATOMS: atom_id res chain seq x y z
N MET A 1 3.80 -52.78 64.18
CA MET A 1 3.75 -51.73 63.16
C MET A 1 4.92 -50.79 63.40
N ARG A 2 5.94 -50.79 62.53
CA ARG A 2 7.11 -49.88 62.68
C ARG A 2 6.74 -48.52 62.12
N GLN A 3 6.53 -47.54 63.00
CA GLN A 3 6.45 -46.13 62.60
C GLN A 3 7.88 -45.67 62.26
N ARG A 4 8.14 -45.40 60.98
CA ARG A 4 9.37 -44.73 60.53
C ARG A 4 9.13 -43.23 60.63
N GLY A 5 9.83 -42.57 61.55
CA GLY A 5 9.81 -41.11 61.66
C GLY A 5 10.56 -40.49 60.47
N LEU A 6 9.94 -39.50 59.83
CA LEU A 6 10.58 -38.66 58.81
C LEU A 6 11.83 -38.01 59.41
N THR A 7 12.97 -38.15 58.73
CA THR A 7 14.19 -37.49 59.17
C THR A 7 14.18 -36.02 58.74
N LEU A 8 14.71 -35.14 59.58
CA LEU A 8 14.71 -33.69 59.33
C LEU A 8 15.41 -33.33 58.00
N ILE A 9 16.41 -34.12 57.60
CA ILE A 9 17.12 -34.03 56.32
C ILE A 9 16.19 -34.28 55.13
N GLU A 10 15.30 -35.27 55.23
CA GLU A 10 14.38 -35.65 54.15
C GLU A 10 13.33 -34.56 53.90
N LEU A 11 12.88 -33.90 54.97
CA LEU A 11 11.96 -32.77 54.89
C LEU A 11 12.63 -31.53 54.29
N LEU A 12 13.90 -31.27 54.65
CA LEU A 12 14.71 -30.22 54.04
C LEU A 12 14.93 -30.46 52.55
N LEU A 13 15.23 -31.70 52.17
CA LEU A 13 15.45 -32.07 50.78
C LEU A 13 14.18 -31.96 49.94
N ALA A 14 13.03 -32.41 50.48
CA ALA A 14 11.74 -32.27 49.83
C ALA A 14 11.38 -30.79 49.58
N LEU A 15 11.70 -29.90 50.53
CA LEU A 15 11.43 -28.48 50.40
C LEU A 15 12.30 -27.82 49.33
N VAL A 16 13.58 -28.17 49.27
CA VAL A 16 14.51 -27.68 48.23
C VAL A 16 14.10 -28.18 46.84
N VAL A 17 13.73 -29.45 46.71
CA VAL A 17 13.25 -29.98 45.42
C VAL A 17 11.96 -29.30 45.01
N SER A 18 11.03 -29.07 45.95
CA SER A 18 9.76 -28.40 45.67
C SER A 18 9.97 -26.96 45.19
N THR A 19 10.88 -26.20 45.81
CA THR A 19 11.16 -24.83 45.38
C THR A 19 11.82 -24.78 44.00
N ILE A 20 12.73 -25.70 43.70
CA ILE A 20 13.34 -25.80 42.36
C ILE A 20 12.27 -26.09 41.29
N VAL A 21 11.36 -27.03 41.56
CA VAL A 21 10.28 -27.39 40.63
C VAL A 21 9.33 -26.21 40.41
N ILE A 22 8.94 -25.50 41.48
CA ILE A 22 8.08 -24.32 41.38
C ILE A 22 8.75 -23.21 40.57
N MET A 23 10.04 -22.95 40.79
CA MET A 23 10.80 -21.95 40.02
C MET A 23 10.90 -22.34 38.53
N ALA A 24 11.16 -23.61 38.23
CA ALA A 24 11.22 -24.09 36.85
C ALA A 24 9.86 -23.96 36.14
N ALA A 25 8.77 -24.35 36.81
CA ALA A 25 7.42 -24.21 36.28
C ALA A 25 7.02 -22.73 36.09
N GLY A 26 7.37 -21.87 37.05
CA GLY A 26 7.13 -20.42 36.96
C GLY A 26 7.86 -19.79 35.77
N ASN A 27 9.15 -20.09 35.59
CA ASN A 27 9.91 -19.60 34.43
C ASN A 27 9.35 -20.12 33.11
N ALA A 28 9.04 -21.42 33.02
CA ALA A 28 8.44 -22.00 31.82
C ALA A 28 7.10 -21.34 31.46
N TYR A 29 6.28 -21.03 32.46
CA TYR A 29 5.00 -20.34 32.26
C TYR A 29 5.20 -18.90 31.75
N VAL A 30 6.09 -18.13 32.37
CA VAL A 30 6.38 -16.75 31.93
C VAL A 30 6.94 -16.72 30.52
N THR A 31 7.88 -17.61 30.20
CA THR A 31 8.43 -17.74 28.84
C THR A 31 7.36 -18.18 27.84
N GLY A 32 6.51 -19.15 28.19
CA GLY A 32 5.45 -19.63 27.31
C GLY A 32 4.39 -18.57 26.99
N VAL A 33 3.92 -17.83 27.99
CA VAL A 33 2.91 -16.76 27.80
C VAL A 33 3.49 -15.58 27.03
N GLY A 34 4.73 -15.17 27.34
CA GLY A 34 5.41 -14.10 26.62
C GLY A 34 5.72 -14.44 25.15
N TYR A 35 5.98 -15.72 24.86
CA TYR A 35 6.21 -16.19 23.50
C TYR A 35 4.95 -16.10 22.64
N GLY A 36 3.78 -16.47 23.18
CA GLY A 36 2.51 -16.38 22.46
C GLY A 36 2.15 -14.94 22.04
N ALA A 37 2.30 -13.97 22.93
CA ALA A 37 2.03 -12.56 22.62
C ALA A 37 2.95 -12.03 21.52
N LYS A 38 4.24 -12.34 21.57
CA LYS A 38 5.21 -11.96 20.53
C LYS A 38 4.93 -12.63 19.19
N MET A 39 4.55 -13.91 19.19
CA MET A 39 4.18 -14.63 17.97
C MET A 39 2.93 -14.04 17.31
N ASN A 40 1.92 -13.64 18.10
CA ASN A 40 0.72 -13.03 17.57
C ASN A 40 1.03 -11.66 16.93
N ALA A 41 1.79 -10.80 17.63
CA ALA A 41 2.19 -9.51 17.09
C ALA A 41 2.96 -9.64 15.77
N GLY A 42 3.90 -10.61 15.67
CA GLY A 42 4.63 -10.85 14.42
C GLY A 42 3.74 -11.38 13.29
N ARG A 43 2.72 -12.20 13.60
CA ARG A 43 1.75 -12.67 12.60
C ARG A 43 0.85 -11.54 12.10
N ASP A 44 0.39 -10.68 13.00
CA ASP A 44 -0.47 -9.56 12.66
C ASP A 44 0.26 -8.55 11.77
N ALA A 45 1.54 -8.25 12.07
CA ALA A 45 2.40 -7.42 11.24
C ALA A 45 2.59 -8.01 9.82
N ALA A 46 2.95 -9.30 9.73
CA ALA A 46 3.13 -9.98 8.45
C ALA A 46 1.82 -10.05 7.62
N ALA A 47 0.68 -10.25 8.29
CA ALA A 47 -0.63 -10.25 7.63
C ALA A 47 -0.98 -8.87 7.07
N ARG A 48 -0.73 -7.80 7.84
CA ARG A 48 -0.93 -6.41 7.41
C ARG A 48 -0.09 -6.10 6.17
N GLN A 49 1.20 -6.46 6.19
CA GLN A 49 2.11 -6.31 5.07
C GLN A 49 1.58 -7.04 3.82
N THR A 50 1.23 -8.32 3.97
CA THR A 50 0.74 -9.14 2.85
C THR A 50 -0.53 -8.55 2.22
N ILE A 51 -1.48 -8.07 3.04
CA ILE A 51 -2.72 -7.46 2.56
C ILE A 51 -2.42 -6.17 1.79
N PHE A 52 -1.52 -5.33 2.31
CA PHE A 52 -1.12 -4.09 1.67
C PHE A 52 -0.47 -4.34 0.30
N GLU A 53 0.53 -5.23 0.24
CA GLU A 53 1.23 -5.59 -1.00
C GLU A 53 0.28 -6.25 -2.01
N THR A 54 -0.64 -7.10 -1.57
CA THR A 54 -1.62 -7.72 -2.47
C THR A 54 -2.52 -6.67 -3.12
N ARG A 55 -2.95 -5.65 -2.37
CA ARG A 55 -3.77 -4.54 -2.91
C ARG A 55 -2.99 -3.73 -3.94
N LEU A 56 -1.73 -3.38 -3.64
CA LEU A 56 -0.87 -2.68 -4.61
C LEU A 56 -0.66 -3.51 -5.88
N SER A 57 -0.38 -4.81 -5.73
CA SER A 57 -0.23 -5.72 -6.86
C SER A 57 -1.50 -5.79 -7.72
N GLU A 58 -2.68 -5.80 -7.11
CA GLU A 58 -3.96 -5.77 -7.82
C GLU A 58 -4.09 -4.47 -8.63
N LEU A 59 -3.81 -3.31 -8.01
CA LEU A 59 -3.88 -2.01 -8.67
C LEU A 59 -2.93 -1.93 -9.88
N PHE A 60 -1.67 -2.32 -9.71
CA PHE A 60 -0.68 -2.32 -10.81
C PHE A 60 -0.99 -3.34 -11.90
N SER A 61 -1.62 -4.46 -11.56
CA SER A 61 -2.02 -5.46 -12.56
C SER A 61 -3.08 -4.97 -13.54
N HIS A 62 -3.85 -3.95 -13.14
CA HIS A 62 -4.89 -3.32 -13.95
C HIS A 62 -4.45 -2.02 -14.62
N ALA A 63 -3.20 -1.58 -14.43
CA ALA A 63 -2.67 -0.39 -15.06
C ALA A 63 -2.75 -0.51 -16.58
N TYR A 64 -3.23 0.54 -17.23
CA TYR A 64 -3.49 0.59 -18.65
C TYR A 64 -3.14 1.96 -19.21
N ILE A 65 -2.49 1.97 -20.38
CA ILE A 65 -2.29 3.17 -21.19
C ILE A 65 -2.68 2.88 -22.62
N ASP A 66 -3.32 3.86 -23.26
CA ASP A 66 -3.51 3.85 -24.71
C ASP A 66 -2.25 4.37 -25.39
N VAL A 67 -1.82 3.66 -26.43
CA VAL A 67 -0.64 4.01 -27.22
C VAL A 67 -0.88 5.23 -28.11
N ASP A 68 -2.14 5.59 -28.36
CA ASP A 68 -2.46 6.82 -29.09
C ASP A 68 -2.14 8.06 -28.24
N ALA A 69 -1.19 8.86 -28.72
CA ALA A 69 -0.81 10.12 -28.09
C ALA A 69 -1.91 11.17 -28.10
N ALA A 70 -2.91 11.04 -28.99
CA ALA A 70 -4.08 11.92 -28.98
C ALA A 70 -5.05 11.61 -27.83
N ASN A 71 -4.96 10.42 -27.21
CA ASN A 71 -5.87 10.01 -26.14
C ASN A 71 -5.35 10.43 -24.75
N THR A 72 -5.77 11.61 -24.29
CA THR A 72 -5.39 12.14 -22.97
C THR A 72 -6.14 11.50 -21.79
N ALA A 73 -7.10 10.59 -22.05
CA ALA A 73 -7.92 9.97 -21.01
C ALA A 73 -7.22 8.81 -20.27
N THR A 74 -6.07 8.35 -20.77
CA THR A 74 -5.22 7.36 -20.09
C THR A 74 -3.88 7.98 -19.79
N TYR A 75 -3.20 7.63 -18.71
CA TYR A 75 -1.88 8.15 -18.38
C TYR A 75 -1.26 7.41 -17.18
N PHE A 76 0.04 7.61 -16.97
CA PHE A 76 0.79 7.16 -15.81
C PHE A 76 1.79 8.26 -15.42
N LEU A 77 1.57 8.88 -14.27
CA LEU A 77 2.23 10.10 -13.80
C LEU A 77 2.71 9.93 -12.37
N SER A 78 3.99 10.22 -12.15
CA SER A 78 4.61 10.25 -10.82
C SER A 78 4.79 11.68 -10.30
N GLY A 79 4.68 11.88 -8.99
CA GLY A 79 5.17 13.09 -8.31
C GLY A 79 4.55 14.39 -8.82
N ASP A 80 5.38 15.37 -9.18
CA ASP A 80 4.98 16.75 -9.50
C ASP A 80 4.02 16.86 -10.72
N ALA A 81 4.03 15.86 -11.61
CA ALA A 81 3.13 15.77 -12.76
C ALA A 81 1.66 15.49 -12.36
N VAL A 82 1.42 15.05 -11.12
CA VAL A 82 0.10 14.68 -10.59
C VAL A 82 -0.77 15.88 -10.22
N MET A 83 -0.16 16.98 -9.79
CA MET A 83 -0.87 18.13 -9.18
C MET A 83 -0.84 19.37 -10.06
N GLY A 84 -0.99 19.18 -11.38
CA GLY A 84 -1.23 20.21 -12.38
C GLY A 84 -0.66 21.60 -12.05
N SER A 85 0.65 21.78 -12.21
CA SER A 85 1.39 23.01 -11.89
C SER A 85 1.04 23.64 -10.51
N PRO A 86 1.93 23.57 -9.50
CA PRO A 86 1.69 24.29 -8.26
C PRO A 86 1.48 25.77 -8.57
N ALA A 87 0.38 26.33 -8.05
CA ALA A 87 0.16 27.77 -8.08
C ALA A 87 1.44 28.46 -7.55
N ALA A 88 2.01 29.35 -8.36
CA ALA A 88 3.28 30.01 -8.08
C ALA A 88 3.28 30.62 -6.66
N GLY A 89 3.98 29.96 -5.73
CA GLY A 89 4.06 30.37 -4.32
C GLY A 89 3.75 29.29 -3.28
N SER A 90 3.29 28.10 -3.68
CA SER A 90 3.21 26.95 -2.76
C SER A 90 4.57 26.27 -2.64
N ASN A 91 5.25 26.41 -1.50
CA ASN A 91 6.34 25.52 -1.11
C ASN A 91 5.76 24.14 -0.70
N SER A 92 5.04 23.46 -1.60
CA SER A 92 4.76 22.04 -1.39
C SER A 92 6.06 21.32 -1.61
N SER A 93 6.68 20.88 -0.52
CA SER A 93 7.69 19.83 -0.54
C SER A 93 7.26 18.77 -1.54
N THR A 94 8.14 18.46 -2.49
CA THR A 94 8.07 17.32 -3.40
C THR A 94 7.38 16.15 -2.71
N ASP A 95 6.13 15.89 -3.09
CA ASP A 95 5.37 14.75 -2.58
C ASP A 95 5.88 13.53 -3.36
N GLU A 96 7.10 13.09 -3.03
CA GLU A 96 7.84 11.96 -3.64
C GLU A 96 7.09 10.62 -3.51
N GLY A 97 5.93 10.62 -2.83
CA GLY A 97 5.06 9.49 -2.59
C GLY A 97 3.68 9.57 -3.28
N SER A 98 3.51 10.40 -4.32
CA SER A 98 2.27 10.44 -5.10
C SER A 98 2.42 9.78 -6.48
N LEU A 99 1.44 8.94 -6.84
CA LEU A 99 1.38 8.24 -8.12
C LEU A 99 -0.06 8.25 -8.64
N VAL A 100 -0.24 8.70 -9.88
CA VAL A 100 -1.53 8.65 -10.59
C VAL A 100 -1.41 7.83 -11.86
N PHE A 101 -2.37 6.95 -12.07
CA PHE A 101 -2.41 6.15 -13.28
C PHE A 101 -3.83 5.72 -13.60
N THR A 102 -4.03 5.38 -14.86
CA THR A 102 -5.30 4.86 -15.32
C THR A 102 -5.32 3.34 -15.30
N VAL A 103 -6.47 2.79 -14.92
CA VAL A 103 -6.73 1.35 -14.87
C VAL A 103 -7.94 0.98 -15.72
N LEU A 104 -7.93 -0.25 -16.24
CA LEU A 104 -9.03 -0.82 -17.01
C LEU A 104 -9.64 -2.04 -16.32
N GLY A 105 -10.97 -2.13 -16.28
CA GLY A 105 -11.68 -3.38 -16.01
C GLY A 105 -11.66 -3.85 -14.55
N ARG A 106 -11.61 -2.94 -13.58
CA ARG A 106 -11.73 -3.31 -12.15
C ARG A 106 -13.14 -3.81 -11.81
N ARG A 107 -13.21 -4.73 -10.85
CA ARG A 107 -14.48 -5.23 -10.30
C ARG A 107 -15.16 -4.11 -9.51
N LEU A 108 -16.47 -3.94 -9.72
CA LEU A 108 -17.27 -2.93 -9.02
C LEU A 108 -17.19 -3.12 -7.50
N PRO A 109 -17.06 -2.04 -6.71
CA PRO A 109 -17.10 -2.14 -5.26
C PRO A 109 -18.46 -2.67 -4.81
N SER A 110 -18.45 -3.57 -3.81
CA SER A 110 -19.67 -4.25 -3.33
C SER A 110 -20.73 -3.30 -2.77
N THR A 111 -20.32 -2.12 -2.30
CA THR A 111 -21.21 -1.03 -1.83
C THR A 111 -22.19 -0.59 -2.91
N LEU A 112 -21.74 -0.60 -4.17
CA LEU A 112 -22.50 -0.25 -5.38
C LEU A 112 -23.50 -1.34 -5.78
N VAL A 113 -23.23 -2.60 -5.42
CA VAL A 113 -24.15 -3.73 -5.64
C VAL A 113 -25.21 -3.80 -4.53
N SER A 114 -24.90 -3.28 -3.34
CA SER A 114 -25.79 -3.27 -2.18
C SER A 114 -26.68 -2.02 -2.07
N SER A 115 -26.45 -0.97 -2.87
CA SER A 115 -27.29 0.24 -2.88
C SER A 115 -28.60 0.00 -3.62
N THR A 116 -29.48 -0.82 -3.04
CA THR A 116 -30.84 -1.08 -3.55
C THR A 116 -31.77 0.15 -3.52
N ASP A 117 -31.35 1.23 -2.85
CA ASP A 117 -32.14 2.46 -2.66
C ASP A 117 -31.68 3.65 -3.54
N GLU A 118 -30.55 3.54 -4.26
CA GLU A 118 -30.08 4.60 -5.17
C GLU A 118 -30.55 4.32 -6.60
N ASP A 119 -31.13 5.32 -7.27
CA ASP A 119 -31.56 5.18 -8.67
C ASP A 119 -30.36 5.11 -9.64
N PHE A 120 -30.60 4.60 -10.85
CA PHE A 120 -29.55 4.45 -11.86
C PHE A 120 -28.85 5.78 -12.17
N GLU A 121 -29.57 6.89 -12.13
CA GLU A 121 -29.07 8.23 -12.44
C GLU A 121 -28.09 8.72 -11.37
N THR A 122 -28.43 8.59 -10.08
CA THR A 122 -27.54 8.90 -8.94
C THR A 122 -26.29 8.02 -8.94
N ILE A 123 -26.44 6.72 -9.21
CA ILE A 123 -25.29 5.79 -9.31
C ILE A 123 -24.39 6.18 -10.50
N ASN A 124 -24.97 6.54 -11.64
CA ASN A 124 -24.21 6.93 -12.83
C ASN A 124 -23.55 8.32 -12.68
N GLU A 125 -24.16 9.24 -11.94
CA GLU A 125 -23.56 10.54 -11.59
C GLU A 125 -22.40 10.37 -10.61
N LYS A 126 -22.53 9.44 -9.65
CA LYS A 126 -21.53 9.19 -8.61
C LYS A 126 -20.35 8.33 -9.08
N PHE A 127 -20.60 7.32 -9.90
CA PHE A 127 -19.59 6.32 -10.30
C PHE A 127 -19.27 6.34 -11.81
N GLY A 128 -19.90 7.24 -12.57
CA GLY A 128 -19.72 7.37 -14.00
C GLY A 128 -20.30 6.22 -14.84
N PRO A 129 -20.12 6.29 -16.17
CA PRO A 129 -20.54 5.24 -17.09
C PRO A 129 -19.83 3.91 -16.77
N ARG A 130 -20.61 2.83 -16.72
CA ARG A 130 -20.25 1.49 -16.21
C ARG A 130 -19.16 0.69 -16.98
N ALA A 131 -18.31 1.35 -17.76
CA ALA A 131 -17.28 0.70 -18.59
C ALA A 131 -16.09 1.61 -18.95
N GLY A 132 -15.84 2.68 -18.17
CA GLY A 132 -14.79 3.65 -18.44
C GLY A 132 -13.41 3.25 -17.92
N VAL A 133 -12.39 3.99 -18.38
CA VAL A 133 -11.08 4.03 -17.72
C VAL A 133 -11.25 4.72 -16.37
N THR A 134 -10.73 4.10 -15.32
CA THR A 134 -10.73 4.65 -13.96
C THR A 134 -9.37 5.28 -13.70
N GLU A 135 -9.38 6.48 -13.15
CA GLU A 135 -8.18 7.14 -12.66
C GLU A 135 -7.97 6.78 -11.19
N ILE A 136 -6.74 6.38 -10.87
CA ILE A 136 -6.32 5.99 -9.54
C ILE A 136 -5.20 6.90 -9.11
N GLN A 137 -5.33 7.47 -7.92
CA GLN A 137 -4.25 8.21 -7.26
C GLN A 137 -3.93 7.55 -5.93
N ILE A 138 -2.64 7.34 -5.68
CA ILE A 138 -2.10 6.85 -4.41
C ILE A 138 -1.20 7.94 -3.85
N GLY A 139 -1.41 8.32 -2.59
CA GLY A 139 -0.60 9.34 -1.93
C GLY A 139 -0.82 9.42 -0.42
N THR A 140 0.13 10.02 0.30
CA THR A 140 0.02 10.26 1.76
C THR A 140 -0.75 11.53 2.10
N THR A 141 -0.92 12.41 1.12
CA THR A 141 -1.70 13.65 1.24
C THR A 141 -3.11 13.39 0.69
N PRO A 142 -4.17 13.60 1.50
CA PRO A 142 -5.53 13.51 0.99
C PRO A 142 -5.80 14.67 0.01
N VAL A 143 -6.52 14.38 -1.06
CA VAL A 143 -6.99 15.37 -2.05
C VAL A 143 -8.20 16.12 -1.49
N GLY A 144 -9.05 15.42 -0.74
CA GLY A 144 -10.21 15.98 -0.07
C GLY A 144 -9.90 16.60 1.29
N THR A 145 -10.93 17.17 1.92
CA THR A 145 -10.89 17.44 3.36
C THR A 145 -11.17 16.14 4.08
N ASP A 146 -10.15 15.39 4.48
CA ASP A 146 -10.34 14.24 5.39
C ASP A 146 -10.98 14.77 6.69
N PRO A 147 -12.26 14.45 6.98
CA PRO A 147 -12.90 14.93 8.21
C PRO A 147 -12.25 14.35 9.47
N SER A 148 -11.44 13.29 9.34
CA SER A 148 -10.71 12.67 10.44
C SER A 148 -9.30 13.24 10.65
N GLY A 149 -8.73 13.93 9.66
CA GLY A 149 -7.36 14.45 9.67
C GLY A 149 -6.30 13.40 10.04
N GLN A 150 -6.58 12.12 9.81
CA GLN A 150 -5.77 11.03 10.34
C GLN A 150 -4.72 10.62 9.31
N PRO A 151 -3.43 10.77 9.61
CA PRO A 151 -2.37 10.45 8.65
C PRO A 151 -2.43 8.98 8.20
N GLY A 152 -2.09 8.73 6.95
CA GLY A 152 -2.12 7.41 6.33
C GLY A 152 -1.92 7.50 4.82
N LEU A 153 -2.05 6.36 4.15
CA LEU A 153 -2.02 6.27 2.70
C LEU A 153 -3.45 6.27 2.15
N TYR A 154 -3.70 7.16 1.21
CA TYR A 154 -4.98 7.38 0.56
C TYR A 154 -4.98 6.80 -0.86
N LEU A 155 -6.15 6.34 -1.26
CA LEU A 155 -6.48 5.88 -2.60
C LEU A 155 -7.68 6.69 -3.07
N ARG A 156 -7.48 7.54 -4.07
CA ARG A 156 -8.57 8.23 -4.77
C ARG A 156 -8.88 7.49 -6.06
N GLU A 157 -10.17 7.30 -6.32
CA GLU A 157 -10.69 6.65 -7.52
C GLU A 157 -11.69 7.56 -8.22
N GLN A 158 -11.52 7.79 -9.53
CA GLN A 158 -12.41 8.62 -10.32
C GLN A 158 -12.80 7.89 -11.61
N THR A 159 -14.10 7.75 -11.86
CA THR A 159 -14.65 7.10 -13.06
C THR A 159 -15.76 7.97 -13.66
N PRO A 160 -15.66 8.38 -14.94
CA PRO A 160 -14.52 8.21 -15.85
C PRO A 160 -13.35 9.12 -15.45
N SER A 161 -12.12 8.82 -15.91
CA SER A 161 -10.99 9.74 -15.76
C SER A 161 -11.31 11.10 -16.41
N ASP A 162 -11.03 12.17 -15.67
CA ASP A 162 -11.21 13.58 -16.07
C ASP A 162 -9.86 14.31 -16.27
N SER A 163 -8.74 13.59 -16.13
CA SER A 163 -7.37 14.13 -16.24
C SER A 163 -7.02 15.18 -15.17
N ASP A 164 -7.80 15.33 -14.11
CA ASP A 164 -7.51 16.20 -12.97
C ASP A 164 -7.55 15.41 -11.66
N ALA A 165 -6.37 14.97 -11.22
CA ALA A 165 -6.24 14.23 -9.98
C ALA A 165 -6.41 15.09 -8.71
N SER A 166 -6.43 16.43 -8.84
CA SER A 166 -6.50 17.34 -7.70
C SER A 166 -7.91 17.61 -7.17
N GLN A 167 -8.94 17.15 -7.88
CA GLN A 167 -10.34 17.40 -7.54
C GLN A 167 -11.22 16.18 -7.83
N GLY A 168 -12.39 16.10 -7.18
CA GLY A 168 -13.34 15.01 -7.39
C GLY A 168 -12.81 13.65 -6.93
N GLY A 169 -13.40 12.56 -7.43
CA GLY A 169 -13.07 11.20 -7.03
C GLY A 169 -13.63 10.79 -5.67
N GLU A 170 -13.78 9.48 -5.48
CA GLU A 170 -14.01 8.87 -4.18
C GLU A 170 -12.65 8.58 -3.54
N GLU A 171 -12.39 9.20 -2.40
CA GLU A 171 -11.19 8.94 -1.62
C GLU A 171 -11.48 7.91 -0.53
N SER A 172 -10.59 6.92 -0.43
CA SER A 172 -10.62 5.88 0.59
C SER A 172 -9.24 5.70 1.22
N LYS A 173 -9.19 5.17 2.43
CA LYS A 173 -7.92 4.89 3.12
C LYS A 173 -7.38 3.53 2.68
N LEU A 174 -6.27 3.53 1.95
CA LEU A 174 -5.60 2.29 1.51
C LEU A 174 -4.94 1.59 2.69
N SER A 175 -4.28 2.37 3.55
CA SER A 175 -3.70 1.90 4.82
C SER A 175 -3.58 3.05 5.82
N ALA A 176 -4.03 2.84 7.06
CA ALA A 176 -3.85 3.81 8.15
C ALA A 176 -2.43 3.77 8.76
N ASP A 177 -1.72 2.66 8.54
CA ASP A 177 -0.49 2.36 9.26
C ASP A 177 0.75 2.83 8.49
N ILE A 178 0.61 3.22 7.22
CA ILE A 178 1.73 3.73 6.41
C ILE A 178 2.05 5.18 6.81
N GLU A 179 3.34 5.45 7.05
CA GLU A 179 3.87 6.77 7.35
C GLU A 179 4.48 7.42 6.12
N THR A 180 5.31 6.68 5.38
CA THR A 180 6.01 7.16 4.18
C THR A 180 5.89 6.14 3.05
N ILE A 181 5.88 6.64 1.82
CA ILE A 181 5.90 5.83 0.60
C ILE A 181 6.69 6.58 -0.47
N SER A 182 7.44 5.86 -1.30
CA SER A 182 8.08 6.38 -2.51
C SER A 182 8.06 5.33 -3.61
N PHE A 183 8.17 5.81 -4.86
CA PHE A 183 8.02 4.99 -6.05
C PHE A 183 9.24 5.15 -6.97
N GLU A 184 9.75 4.02 -7.47
CA GLU A 184 10.73 3.98 -8.56
C GLU A 184 10.19 3.11 -9.70
N TYR A 185 10.58 3.42 -10.92
CA TYR A 185 10.00 2.87 -12.14
C TYR A 185 11.09 2.26 -13.01
N PHE A 186 10.92 0.99 -13.40
CA PHE A 186 11.93 0.30 -14.21
C PHE A 186 11.69 0.52 -15.70
N ASP A 187 12.65 1.19 -16.36
CA ASP A 187 12.60 1.52 -17.80
C ASP A 187 13.11 0.40 -18.72
N GLY A 188 13.48 -0.75 -18.14
CA GLY A 188 14.08 -1.90 -18.84
C GLY A 188 15.59 -1.98 -18.64
N THR A 189 16.24 -0.87 -18.31
CA THR A 189 17.68 -0.77 -18.04
C THR A 189 17.98 -0.34 -16.61
N ASP A 190 17.37 0.75 -16.15
CA ASP A 190 17.63 1.42 -14.88
C ASP A 190 16.32 1.77 -14.16
N TRP A 191 16.45 2.10 -12.87
CA TRP A 191 15.36 2.58 -12.03
C TRP A 191 15.29 4.10 -12.09
N GLN A 192 14.12 4.61 -12.48
CA GLN A 192 13.84 6.03 -12.59
C GLN A 192 12.98 6.48 -11.41
N THR A 193 13.24 7.67 -10.87
CA THR A 193 12.43 8.25 -9.80
C THR A 193 11.19 8.97 -10.32
N THR A 194 11.14 9.20 -11.64
CA THR A 194 10.01 9.85 -12.31
C THR A 194 9.54 9.03 -13.52
N TRP A 195 8.24 9.12 -13.78
CA TRP A 195 7.59 8.57 -14.95
C TRP A 195 6.43 9.48 -15.35
N ASP A 196 6.51 10.05 -16.54
CA ASP A 196 5.48 10.95 -17.07
C ASP A 196 5.17 10.60 -18.53
N THR A 197 4.06 9.89 -18.72
CA THR A 197 3.62 9.49 -20.06
C THR A 197 3.09 10.62 -20.94
N ASN A 198 2.93 11.83 -20.41
CA ASN A 198 2.50 13.00 -21.18
C ASN A 198 3.68 13.75 -21.80
N SER A 199 4.85 13.73 -21.15
CA SER A 199 6.08 14.34 -21.67
C SER A 199 6.95 13.38 -22.49
N MET A 200 6.72 12.07 -22.37
CA MET A 200 7.42 11.05 -23.17
C MET A 200 7.06 11.10 -24.66
N GLY A 201 8.07 10.97 -25.53
CA GLY A 201 7.87 10.85 -26.98
C GLY A 201 7.13 9.57 -27.41
N THR A 202 7.16 8.50 -26.59
CA THR A 202 6.34 7.31 -26.80
C THR A 202 5.73 6.88 -25.47
N ARG A 203 4.40 6.80 -25.43
CA ARG A 203 3.63 6.53 -24.22
C ARG A 203 3.71 5.05 -23.87
N ARG A 204 4.41 4.74 -22.78
CA ARG A 204 4.64 3.36 -22.33
C ARG A 204 4.53 3.29 -20.80
N LEU A 205 4.07 2.14 -20.31
CA LEU A 205 4.06 1.86 -18.87
C LEU A 205 5.45 1.38 -18.43
N PRO A 206 5.86 1.65 -17.19
CA PRO A 206 7.07 1.03 -16.64
C PRO A 206 6.88 -0.47 -16.55
N SER A 207 7.95 -1.25 -16.73
CA SER A 207 7.87 -2.72 -16.65
C SER A 207 7.61 -3.22 -15.23
N SER A 208 8.12 -2.50 -14.24
CA SER A 208 7.92 -2.77 -12.82
C SER A 208 7.98 -1.47 -12.02
N VAL A 209 7.25 -1.45 -10.91
CA VAL A 209 7.25 -0.36 -9.94
C VAL A 209 7.82 -0.89 -8.64
N ARG A 210 8.88 -0.26 -8.13
CA ARG A 210 9.41 -0.51 -6.80
C ARG A 210 8.76 0.49 -5.86
N VAL A 211 8.22 -0.03 -4.77
CA VAL A 211 7.59 0.76 -3.72
C VAL A 211 8.41 0.59 -2.47
N THR A 212 8.95 1.69 -1.97
CA THR A 212 9.60 1.75 -0.67
C THR A 212 8.63 2.39 0.31
N TYR A 213 8.32 1.72 1.42
CA TYR A 213 7.30 2.19 2.35
C TYR A 213 7.68 1.86 3.80
N LYS A 214 7.15 2.64 4.74
CA LYS A 214 7.41 2.47 6.17
C LYS A 214 6.11 2.48 6.96
N PHE A 215 5.94 1.51 7.84
CA PHE A 215 4.85 1.52 8.81
C PHE A 215 5.17 2.44 9.99
N ARG A 216 4.15 3.12 10.53
CA ARG A 216 4.28 4.07 11.64
C ARG A 216 4.74 3.43 12.95
N ASP A 217 4.42 2.17 13.17
CA ASP A 217 4.81 1.38 14.34
C ASP A 217 6.17 0.68 14.18
N GLU A 218 6.85 0.87 13.05
CA GLU A 218 8.11 0.22 12.72
C GLU A 218 9.21 1.23 12.38
N THR A 219 10.46 0.82 12.58
CA THR A 219 11.63 1.63 12.21
C THR A 219 12.25 1.21 10.89
N GLU A 220 11.90 0.01 10.41
CA GLU A 220 12.45 -0.57 9.18
C GLU A 220 11.63 -0.14 7.98
N GLU A 221 12.33 0.17 6.88
CA GLU A 221 11.69 0.39 5.58
C GLU A 221 11.52 -0.94 4.86
N HIS A 222 10.38 -1.08 4.21
CA HIS A 222 10.04 -2.23 3.39
C HIS A 222 10.17 -1.85 1.92
N ILE A 223 10.67 -2.79 1.12
CA ILE A 223 10.82 -2.63 -0.32
C ILE A 223 10.09 -3.78 -1.00
N ALA A 224 9.12 -3.44 -1.83
CA ALA A 224 8.39 -4.39 -2.67
C ALA A 224 8.49 -3.99 -4.14
N VAL A 225 8.57 -4.99 -5.03
CA VAL A 225 8.61 -4.77 -6.48
C VAL A 225 7.38 -5.41 -7.10
N PHE A 226 6.63 -4.61 -7.86
CA PHE A 226 5.40 -5.02 -8.53
C PHE A 226 5.60 -4.98 -10.04
N SER A 227 5.32 -6.08 -10.72
CA SER A 227 5.30 -6.12 -12.18
C SER A 227 4.07 -5.41 -12.73
N VAL A 228 4.21 -4.69 -13.84
CA VAL A 228 3.08 -4.11 -14.59
C VAL A 228 2.87 -4.95 -15.85
N PRO A 229 1.90 -5.88 -15.88
CA PRO A 229 1.78 -6.86 -16.96
C PRO A 229 1.43 -6.25 -18.32
N ALA A 230 0.82 -5.06 -18.33
CA ALA A 230 0.46 -4.34 -19.54
C ALA A 230 1.64 -3.60 -20.19
N SER A 231 2.80 -3.56 -19.54
CA SER A 231 4.00 -2.95 -20.10
C SER A 231 4.64 -3.83 -21.17
N ASP A 232 5.09 -3.21 -22.26
CA ASP A 232 5.90 -3.82 -23.32
C ASP A 232 7.41 -3.59 -23.11
N VAL A 233 7.77 -2.96 -21.99
CA VAL A 233 9.15 -2.61 -21.64
C VAL A 233 9.89 -3.84 -21.16
N THR A 234 11.04 -4.09 -21.76
CA THR A 234 11.93 -5.21 -21.41
C THR A 234 13.38 -4.76 -21.52
N PRO A 235 14.35 -5.50 -20.96
CA PRO A 235 15.76 -5.20 -21.17
C PRO A 235 16.19 -5.17 -22.65
N ASP A 236 15.48 -5.90 -23.52
CA ASP A 236 15.72 -5.90 -24.97
C ASP A 236 14.95 -4.79 -25.71
N ASN A 237 14.02 -4.09 -25.03
CA ASN A 237 13.22 -2.98 -25.55
C ASN A 237 12.98 -1.90 -24.48
N PRO A 238 14.04 -1.22 -24.02
CA PRO A 238 13.93 -0.24 -22.94
C PRO A 238 13.26 1.07 -23.40
N VAL A 239 12.81 1.87 -22.44
CA VAL A 239 12.31 3.22 -22.69
C VAL A 239 13.45 4.20 -22.55
N VAL A 240 13.75 4.93 -23.63
CA VAL A 240 14.69 6.05 -23.56
C VAL A 240 13.90 7.29 -23.14
N GLN A 241 14.00 7.66 -21.86
CA GLN A 241 13.49 8.96 -21.41
C GLN A 241 14.44 10.05 -21.89
N GLU A 242 13.94 11.05 -22.63
CA GLU A 242 14.74 12.25 -22.88
C GLU A 242 14.94 12.95 -21.54
N ALA A 243 16.19 13.04 -21.08
CA ALA A 243 16.51 13.69 -19.82
C ALA A 243 15.98 15.14 -19.87
N ALA A 244 15.13 15.50 -18.90
CA ALA A 244 14.69 16.87 -18.71
C ALA A 244 15.92 17.75 -18.46
N THR A 245 16.33 18.52 -19.47
CA THR A 245 17.36 19.58 -19.38
C THR A 245 16.83 20.81 -18.68
#